data_AF-A0A3N0Y9X6-F1
#
_entry.id   AF-A0A3N0Y9X6-F1
#
_cell.length_a   1.000
_cell.length_b   1.000
_cell.length_c   1.000
_cell.angle_alpha   90.00
_cell.angle_beta   90.00
_cell.angle_gamma   90.00
#
_symmetry.space_group_name_H-M   'P 1'
#
loop_
_entity.id
_entity.type
_entity.pdbx_description
1 polymer ?
#
loop_
_entity_poly.entity_id
_entity_poly.type
_entity_poly.pdbx_seq_one_letter_code
_entity_poly.pdbx_strand_id
1 'polypeptide(L)'
;MMSLVSLASDVNECAQDNGLCEHDCTNQPGTFSCRCNTGYTITADGHNCTDIDECKLQNGGCSHECRNTAGGHTCHCPFPLLLDQRNSSCVNVTSCALRNGGCDHICSLGAEGGVHCSCRAGWELNADHRTCDDVDECVSFSGGCEQVCVNHAGGFNCSCRSGFESRKDDPTKCQPVCEPVCQNSGVCVAPNTCDCPAGYPGPGCSAMCSPPCAHGGSCMRWNVCLCPPGWTGDGCHTAVCELPCGNGGRCVAPNTCQCPSDYSGLQCLTPVTTPCVPPCQHGAACGPLNTCVCPTGTSGIRCEKLTCPVVTTVVSMARAVRKGFRESYVDRCGPLGVQLCTKYRINQARVYLQAYRVGYKIQCPDKTR
;
A
#
# COMPACT_ATOMS: atom_id res chain seq x y z
N MET A 1 61.58 -54.69 -28.04
CA MET A 1 61.13 -53.54 -27.23
C MET A 1 59.73 -53.85 -26.72
N MET A 2 59.55 -53.73 -25.40
CA MET A 2 58.31 -53.54 -24.63
C MET A 2 57.06 -54.35 -25.03
N SER A 3 56.82 -55.44 -24.29
CA SER A 3 55.49 -56.04 -24.14
C SER A 3 54.70 -55.17 -23.16
N LEU A 4 53.71 -54.43 -23.67
CA LEU A 4 52.78 -53.64 -22.87
C LEU A 4 51.79 -54.59 -22.19
N VAL A 5 52.07 -54.95 -20.93
CA VAL A 5 51.02 -55.42 -20.03
C VAL A 5 50.19 -54.19 -19.67
N SER A 6 49.07 -54.00 -20.35
CA SER A 6 48.05 -53.05 -19.91
C SER A 6 47.57 -53.49 -18.53
N LEU A 7 47.85 -52.68 -17.51
CA LEU A 7 47.14 -52.68 -16.24
C LEU A 7 45.69 -52.30 -16.55
N ALA A 8 44.88 -53.28 -16.97
CA ALA A 8 43.44 -53.12 -17.02
C ALA A 8 42.97 -52.95 -15.57
N SER A 9 42.59 -51.73 -15.22
CA SER A 9 41.86 -51.49 -13.97
C SER A 9 40.57 -52.29 -14.04
N ASP A 10 40.31 -53.05 -12.99
CA ASP A 10 39.05 -53.76 -12.79
C ASP A 10 37.86 -52.80 -12.95
N VAL A 11 36.83 -53.24 -13.68
CA VAL A 11 35.60 -52.47 -13.86
C VAL A 11 34.71 -52.80 -12.68
N ASN A 12 34.30 -51.80 -11.91
CA ASN A 12 33.37 -52.04 -10.81
C ASN A 12 31.94 -52.16 -11.34
N GLU A 13 31.47 -53.38 -11.60
CA GLU A 13 30.11 -53.59 -12.11
C GLU A 13 29.03 -53.19 -11.09
N CYS A 14 29.33 -53.23 -9.79
CA CYS A 14 28.41 -52.79 -8.74
C CYS A 14 28.17 -51.27 -8.74
N ALA A 15 29.07 -50.48 -9.34
CA ALA A 15 28.88 -49.04 -9.46
C ALA A 15 27.78 -48.67 -10.48
N GLN A 16 27.38 -49.60 -11.34
CA GLN A 16 26.35 -49.42 -12.34
C GLN A 16 25.15 -50.33 -12.04
N ASP A 17 24.02 -49.73 -11.68
CA ASP A 17 22.76 -50.42 -11.38
C ASP A 17 22.93 -51.60 -10.41
N ASN A 18 23.82 -51.45 -9.43
CA ASN A 18 24.15 -52.47 -8.44
C ASN A 18 24.55 -53.82 -9.06
N GLY A 19 25.17 -53.83 -10.24
CA GLY A 19 25.52 -55.06 -10.96
C GLY A 19 24.31 -55.92 -11.32
N LEU A 20 23.11 -55.33 -11.45
CA LEU A 20 21.83 -56.04 -11.62
C LEU A 20 21.51 -57.01 -10.46
N CYS A 21 22.11 -56.82 -9.28
CA CYS A 21 21.79 -57.59 -8.08
C CYS A 21 20.52 -57.05 -7.43
N GLU A 22 19.62 -57.94 -6.98
CA GLU A 22 18.41 -57.53 -6.24
C GLU A 22 18.74 -56.95 -4.85
N HIS A 23 19.74 -57.51 -4.17
CA HIS A 23 20.20 -57.07 -2.84
C HIS A 23 21.62 -56.50 -2.89
N ASP A 24 22.62 -57.14 -2.26
CA ASP A 24 23.98 -56.60 -2.16
C ASP A 24 24.84 -57.03 -3.35
N CYS A 25 25.51 -56.09 -4.01
CA CYS A 25 26.57 -56.39 -4.98
C CYS A 25 27.96 -56.22 -4.35
N THR A 26 28.83 -57.21 -4.55
CA THR A 26 30.25 -57.11 -4.17
C THR A 26 31.14 -57.24 -5.38
N ASN A 27 31.92 -56.20 -5.64
CA ASN A 27 32.88 -56.16 -6.74
C ASN A 27 34.12 -57.01 -6.40
N GLN A 28 34.60 -57.81 -7.35
CA GLN A 28 35.77 -58.65 -7.22
C GLN A 28 36.70 -58.45 -8.42
N PRO A 29 38.01 -58.73 -8.32
CA PRO A 29 38.89 -58.58 -9.47
C PRO A 29 38.48 -59.51 -10.64
N GLY A 30 38.02 -58.91 -11.74
CA GLY A 30 37.59 -59.59 -12.97
C GLY A 30 36.14 -60.09 -12.99
N THR A 31 35.34 -59.82 -11.94
CA THR A 31 33.92 -60.22 -11.85
C THR A 31 33.22 -59.51 -10.69
N PHE A 32 31.91 -59.61 -10.58
CA PHE A 32 31.17 -59.26 -9.38
C PHE A 32 30.36 -60.46 -8.88
N SER A 33 29.83 -60.36 -7.66
CA SER A 33 28.91 -61.36 -7.11
C SER A 33 27.79 -60.69 -6.34
N CYS A 34 26.56 -61.17 -6.55
CA CYS A 34 25.40 -60.74 -5.78
C CYS A 34 25.28 -61.58 -4.49
N ARG A 35 24.79 -60.95 -3.42
CA ARG A 35 24.51 -61.58 -2.14
C ARG A 35 23.13 -61.14 -1.65
N CYS A 36 22.36 -62.11 -1.17
CA CYS A 36 21.05 -61.84 -0.59
C CYS A 36 21.15 -61.45 0.88
N ASN A 37 20.21 -60.60 1.33
CA ASN A 37 20.02 -60.30 2.74
C ASN A 37 19.68 -61.57 3.54
N THR A 38 19.92 -61.53 4.85
CA THR A 38 19.52 -62.62 5.77
C THR A 38 18.04 -62.95 5.59
N GLY A 39 17.70 -64.24 5.54
CA GLY A 39 16.33 -64.70 5.27
C GLY A 39 16.02 -64.91 3.78
N TYR A 40 16.98 -64.70 2.88
CA TYR A 40 16.81 -64.91 1.44
C TYR A 40 17.92 -65.81 0.88
N THR A 41 17.59 -66.55 -0.18
CA THR A 41 18.53 -67.36 -0.96
C THR A 41 18.65 -66.84 -2.38
N ILE A 42 19.87 -66.88 -2.92
CA ILE A 42 20.13 -66.47 -4.30
C ILE A 42 19.55 -67.48 -5.28
N THR A 43 18.95 -66.99 -6.35
CA THR A 43 18.36 -67.80 -7.42
C THR A 43 19.43 -68.29 -8.41
N ALA A 44 19.06 -69.22 -9.29
CA ALA A 44 20.02 -69.89 -10.20
C ALA A 44 20.69 -68.94 -11.22
N ASP A 45 20.06 -67.81 -11.51
CA ASP A 45 20.61 -66.70 -12.31
C ASP A 45 21.72 -65.94 -11.59
N GLY A 46 21.89 -66.10 -10.27
CA GLY A 46 22.97 -65.45 -9.52
C GLY A 46 22.75 -63.95 -9.25
N HIS A 47 21.53 -63.44 -9.49
CA HIS A 47 21.19 -62.02 -9.37
C HIS A 47 19.99 -61.75 -8.47
N ASN A 48 18.92 -62.54 -8.58
CA ASN A 48 17.71 -62.38 -7.78
C ASN A 48 17.78 -63.16 -6.45
N CYS A 49 16.92 -62.76 -5.52
CA CYS A 49 16.85 -63.25 -4.16
C CYS A 49 15.43 -63.72 -3.84
N THR A 50 15.27 -65.01 -3.59
CA THR A 50 13.99 -65.57 -3.14
C THR A 50 13.97 -65.72 -1.63
N ASP A 51 12.86 -65.34 -1.02
CA ASP A 51 12.60 -65.49 0.40
C ASP A 51 12.71 -66.96 0.85
N ILE A 52 13.35 -67.17 2.01
CA ILE A 52 13.47 -68.50 2.62
C ILE A 52 12.23 -68.72 3.47
N ASP A 53 11.39 -69.67 3.05
CA ASP A 53 10.21 -70.04 3.84
C ASP A 53 10.61 -70.91 5.05
N GLU A 54 10.92 -70.27 6.18
CA GLU A 54 11.35 -71.01 7.37
C GLU A 54 10.22 -71.82 8.00
N CYS A 55 8.95 -71.49 7.71
CA CYS A 55 7.82 -72.29 8.19
C CYS A 55 7.81 -73.70 7.61
N LYS A 56 8.41 -73.91 6.42
CA LYS A 56 8.61 -75.26 5.86
C LYS A 56 9.65 -76.07 6.63
N LEU A 57 10.53 -75.43 7.40
CA LEU A 57 11.58 -76.07 8.17
C LEU A 57 11.24 -76.04 9.67
N GLN A 58 10.85 -77.19 10.23
CA GLN A 58 10.48 -77.32 11.64
C GLN A 58 9.47 -76.25 12.11
N ASN A 59 8.56 -75.83 11.23
CA ASN A 59 7.54 -74.82 11.52
C ASN A 59 8.15 -73.49 12.01
N GLY A 60 9.35 -73.12 11.54
CA GLY A 60 10.07 -71.92 12.01
C GLY A 60 10.46 -71.97 13.50
N GLY A 61 10.37 -73.13 14.17
CA GLY A 61 10.50 -73.21 15.63
C GLY A 61 9.28 -72.69 16.39
N CYS A 62 8.17 -72.42 15.70
CA CYS A 62 6.90 -72.06 16.31
C CYS A 62 6.23 -73.28 16.96
N SER A 63 5.70 -73.09 18.17
CA SER A 63 4.92 -74.12 18.86
C SER A 63 3.57 -74.45 18.20
N HIS A 64 2.97 -73.47 17.51
CA HIS A 64 1.64 -73.57 16.91
C HIS A 64 1.68 -73.15 15.43
N GLU A 65 1.06 -72.04 15.05
CA GLU A 65 1.00 -71.63 13.66
C GLU A 65 2.24 -70.80 13.30
N CYS A 66 2.86 -71.09 12.15
CA CYS A 66 3.93 -70.28 11.58
C CYS A 66 3.43 -69.58 10.32
N ARG A 67 3.66 -68.27 10.22
CA ARG A 67 3.36 -67.48 9.03
C ARG A 67 4.66 -66.92 8.47
N ASN A 68 4.96 -67.33 7.23
CA ASN A 68 6.13 -66.86 6.51
C ASN A 68 5.97 -65.38 6.11
N THR A 69 7.04 -64.60 6.21
CA THR A 69 7.09 -63.17 5.90
C THR A 69 8.36 -62.88 5.09
N ALA A 70 8.41 -61.77 4.35
CA ALA A 70 9.60 -61.47 3.55
C ALA A 70 10.82 -61.22 4.46
N GLY A 71 11.82 -62.09 4.40
CA GLY A 71 13.06 -62.09 5.17
C GLY A 71 12.98 -62.76 6.54
N GLY A 72 11.91 -63.51 6.84
CA GLY A 72 11.75 -64.22 8.11
C GLY A 72 10.35 -64.80 8.33
N HIS A 73 9.98 -65.07 9.58
CA HIS A 73 8.66 -65.63 9.90
C HIS A 73 8.12 -65.13 11.24
N THR A 74 6.83 -65.35 11.46
CA THR A 74 6.15 -64.99 12.70
C THR A 74 5.28 -66.14 13.19
N CYS A 75 5.41 -66.47 14.48
CA CYS A 75 4.58 -67.46 15.12
C CYS A 75 3.24 -66.84 15.56
N HIS A 76 2.15 -67.60 15.48
CA HIS A 76 0.81 -67.20 15.86
C HIS A 76 0.20 -68.25 16.80
N CYS A 77 -0.61 -67.77 17.75
CA CYS A 77 -1.23 -68.60 18.75
C CYS A 77 -2.75 -68.67 18.53
N PRO A 78 -3.36 -69.87 18.62
CA PRO A 78 -4.81 -69.96 18.62
C PRO A 78 -5.36 -69.32 19.90
N PHE A 79 -6.50 -68.64 19.77
CA PHE A 79 -7.21 -68.09 20.92
C PHE A 79 -7.54 -69.20 21.94
N PRO A 80 -7.32 -69.02 23.26
CA PRO A 80 -6.92 -67.79 23.99
C PRO A 80 -5.43 -67.73 24.39
N LEU A 81 -4.55 -68.49 23.71
CA LEU A 81 -3.12 -68.53 24.04
C LEU A 81 -2.38 -67.34 23.45
N LEU A 82 -1.28 -66.95 24.10
CA LEU A 82 -0.43 -65.83 23.67
C LEU A 82 1.01 -66.27 23.49
N LEU A 83 1.72 -65.66 22.55
CA LEU A 83 3.15 -65.89 22.35
C LEU A 83 3.94 -65.59 23.61
N ASP A 84 4.93 -66.42 23.91
CA ASP A 84 5.85 -66.24 25.02
C ASP A 84 6.80 -65.05 24.77
N GLN A 85 7.68 -64.76 25.74
CA GLN A 85 8.66 -63.67 25.60
C GLN A 85 9.64 -63.85 24.43
N ARG A 86 9.74 -65.06 23.89
CA ARG A 86 10.61 -65.39 22.75
C ARG A 86 9.86 -65.39 21.43
N ASN A 87 8.58 -65.04 21.41
CA ASN A 87 7.70 -65.08 20.25
C ASN A 87 7.71 -66.43 19.51
N SER A 88 7.86 -67.54 20.24
CA SER A 88 8.00 -68.88 19.64
C SER A 88 7.01 -69.88 20.22
N SER A 89 6.69 -69.76 21.51
CA SER A 89 5.80 -70.70 22.21
C SER A 89 4.50 -70.07 22.66
N CYS A 90 3.37 -70.76 22.58
CA CYS A 90 2.09 -70.24 23.06
C CYS A 90 1.83 -70.65 24.50
N VAL A 91 1.58 -69.66 25.37
CA VAL A 91 1.33 -69.84 26.80
C VAL A 91 -0.05 -69.35 27.18
N ASN A 92 -0.69 -70.05 28.13
CA ASN A 92 -1.95 -69.61 28.72
C ASN A 92 -1.66 -68.55 29.78
N VAL A 93 -2.19 -67.33 29.59
CA VAL A 93 -2.04 -66.25 30.55
C VAL A 93 -3.28 -66.18 31.43
N THR A 94 -3.12 -66.59 32.69
CA THR A 94 -4.20 -66.67 33.68
C THR A 94 -4.20 -65.52 34.69
N SER A 95 -3.21 -64.63 34.65
CA SER A 95 -3.10 -63.52 35.60
C SER A 95 -2.81 -62.18 34.94
N CYS A 96 -3.38 -61.11 35.49
CA CYS A 96 -3.11 -59.74 35.04
C CYS A 96 -1.67 -59.28 35.33
N ALA A 97 -1.00 -59.90 36.31
CA ALA A 97 0.40 -59.59 36.64
C ALA A 97 1.36 -59.95 35.51
N LEU A 98 1.02 -60.97 34.71
CA LEU A 98 1.82 -61.38 33.56
C LEU A 98 1.31 -60.68 32.30
N ARG A 99 2.07 -59.70 31.79
CA ARG A 99 1.79 -58.99 30.52
C ARG A 99 0.36 -58.43 30.43
N ASN A 100 -0.11 -57.82 31.53
CA ASN A 100 -1.48 -57.28 31.63
C ASN A 100 -2.56 -58.33 31.31
N GLY A 101 -2.30 -59.60 31.58
CA GLY A 101 -3.20 -60.69 31.23
C GLY A 101 -3.41 -60.90 29.73
N GLY A 102 -2.68 -60.19 28.87
CA GLY A 102 -2.93 -60.12 27.43
C GLY A 102 -3.96 -59.07 27.01
N CYS A 103 -4.41 -58.22 27.92
CA CYS A 103 -5.32 -57.12 27.60
C CYS A 103 -4.53 -55.91 27.07
N ASP A 104 -5.11 -55.21 26.10
CA ASP A 104 -4.54 -53.98 25.57
C ASP A 104 -4.59 -52.84 26.62
N HIS A 105 -5.78 -52.56 27.15
CA HIS A 105 -5.95 -51.51 28.17
C HIS A 105 -5.98 -52.02 29.60
N ILE A 106 -7.12 -52.56 30.06
CA ILE A 106 -7.35 -52.86 31.47
C ILE A 106 -7.57 -54.36 31.60
N CYS A 107 -6.88 -54.97 32.57
CA CYS A 107 -7.05 -56.36 32.96
C CYS A 107 -7.65 -56.47 34.35
N SER A 108 -8.67 -57.31 34.50
CA SER A 108 -9.24 -57.70 35.78
C SER A 108 -9.36 -59.22 35.89
N LEU A 109 -9.42 -59.73 37.12
CA LEU A 109 -9.72 -61.12 37.38
C LEU A 109 -11.22 -61.24 37.66
N GLY A 110 -11.90 -62.10 36.91
CA GLY A 110 -13.31 -62.45 37.15
C GLY A 110 -13.48 -63.26 38.43
N ALA A 111 -14.73 -63.43 38.87
CA ALA A 111 -15.05 -64.21 40.08
C ALA A 111 -14.58 -65.67 40.00
N GLU A 112 -14.50 -66.23 38.79
CA GLU A 112 -14.02 -67.59 38.50
C GLU A 112 -12.48 -67.69 38.37
N GLY A 113 -11.75 -66.59 38.62
CA GLY A 113 -10.29 -66.53 38.50
C GLY A 113 -9.76 -66.40 37.07
N GLY A 114 -10.63 -66.26 36.07
CA GLY A 114 -10.26 -66.00 34.68
C GLY A 114 -9.88 -64.54 34.40
N VAL A 115 -9.07 -64.32 33.37
CA VAL A 115 -8.71 -62.97 32.91
C VAL A 115 -9.86 -62.34 32.12
N HIS A 116 -10.23 -61.12 32.47
CA HIS A 116 -11.24 -60.32 31.79
C HIS A 116 -10.63 -58.97 31.38
N CYS A 117 -10.75 -58.61 30.10
CA CYS A 117 -10.26 -57.33 29.59
C CYS A 117 -11.38 -56.30 29.49
N SER A 118 -11.03 -55.05 29.74
CA SER A 118 -11.92 -53.91 29.49
C SER A 118 -11.14 -52.74 28.90
N CYS A 119 -11.87 -51.84 28.24
CA CYS A 119 -11.30 -50.70 27.56
C CYS A 119 -11.49 -49.41 28.37
N ARG A 120 -10.63 -48.41 28.10
CA ARG A 120 -10.76 -47.07 28.67
C ARG A 120 -11.95 -46.35 28.02
N ALA A 121 -12.41 -45.25 28.61
CA ALA A 121 -13.44 -44.41 27.98
C ALA A 121 -12.98 -43.94 26.59
N GLY A 122 -13.89 -43.96 25.60
CA GLY A 122 -13.59 -43.67 24.19
C GLY A 122 -13.12 -44.88 23.37
N TRP A 123 -13.14 -46.08 23.94
CA TRP A 123 -12.68 -47.30 23.27
C TRP A 123 -13.68 -48.44 23.45
N GLU A 124 -13.75 -49.35 22.48
CA GLU A 124 -14.58 -50.54 22.52
C GLU A 124 -13.74 -51.83 22.45
N LEU A 125 -14.21 -52.88 23.14
CA LEU A 125 -13.49 -54.16 23.21
C LEU A 125 -13.79 -54.98 21.94
N ASN A 126 -12.74 -55.39 21.26
CA ASN A 126 -12.84 -56.21 20.06
C ASN A 126 -13.36 -57.63 20.32
N ALA A 127 -13.72 -58.31 19.23
CA ALA A 127 -14.22 -59.69 19.25
C ALA A 127 -13.22 -60.71 19.84
N ASP A 128 -11.92 -60.38 19.87
CA ASP A 128 -10.89 -61.18 20.52
C ASP A 128 -10.95 -61.09 22.05
N HIS A 129 -11.78 -60.21 22.61
CA HIS A 129 -11.92 -59.89 24.02
C HIS A 129 -10.62 -59.41 24.69
N ARG A 130 -9.67 -58.88 23.91
CA ARG A 130 -8.34 -58.47 24.38
C ARG A 130 -7.93 -57.08 23.89
N THR A 131 -8.15 -56.80 22.61
CA THR A 131 -7.76 -55.53 21.97
C THR A 131 -8.87 -54.50 22.09
N CYS A 132 -8.48 -53.23 22.16
CA CYS A 132 -9.41 -52.12 22.26
C CYS A 132 -9.29 -51.25 21.01
N ASP A 133 -10.39 -51.10 20.28
CA ASP A 133 -10.46 -50.21 19.13
C ASP A 133 -11.02 -48.86 19.56
N ASP A 134 -10.45 -47.81 18.96
CA ASP A 134 -10.87 -46.44 19.20
C ASP A 134 -12.27 -46.20 18.64
N VAL A 135 -13.14 -45.60 19.43
CA VAL A 135 -14.49 -45.27 18.99
C VAL A 135 -14.45 -43.93 18.28
N ASP A 136 -14.57 -43.93 16.96
CA ASP A 136 -14.61 -42.69 16.18
C ASP A 136 -15.94 -41.94 16.40
N GLU A 137 -15.93 -40.97 17.30
CA GLU A 137 -17.13 -40.18 17.61
C GLU A 137 -17.52 -39.23 16.46
N CYS A 138 -16.61 -38.96 15.52
CA CYS A 138 -16.89 -38.08 14.38
C CYS A 138 -17.79 -38.75 13.33
N VAL A 139 -17.87 -40.08 13.30
CA VAL A 139 -18.77 -40.82 12.40
C VAL A 139 -20.24 -40.55 12.73
N SER A 140 -20.57 -40.33 14.00
CA SER A 140 -21.94 -40.06 14.45
C SER A 140 -22.15 -38.58 14.72
N PHE A 141 -22.97 -37.92 13.88
CA PHE A 141 -23.33 -36.50 14.03
C PHE A 141 -22.13 -35.57 14.26
N SER A 142 -20.96 -35.87 13.64
CA SER A 142 -19.73 -35.10 13.79
C SER A 142 -19.32 -34.86 15.26
N GLY A 143 -19.55 -35.83 16.16
CA GLY A 143 -19.27 -35.68 17.59
C GLY A 143 -20.04 -34.53 18.28
N GLY A 144 -21.07 -33.97 17.64
CA GLY A 144 -21.76 -32.75 18.10
C GLY A 144 -21.04 -31.43 17.78
N CYS A 145 -19.92 -31.46 17.06
CA CYS A 145 -19.22 -30.26 16.60
C CYS A 145 -20.03 -29.48 15.56
N GLU A 146 -20.02 -28.15 15.64
CA GLU A 146 -20.72 -27.30 14.66
C GLU A 146 -20.13 -27.39 13.26
N GLN A 147 -18.80 -27.48 13.14
CA GLN A 147 -18.11 -27.38 11.85
C GLN A 147 -17.23 -28.58 11.51
N VAL A 148 -16.17 -28.82 12.29
CA VAL A 148 -15.18 -29.87 12.02
C VAL A 148 -14.96 -30.68 13.29
N CYS A 149 -15.11 -31.99 13.17
CA CYS A 149 -14.71 -32.96 14.20
C CYS A 149 -13.41 -33.63 13.78
N VAL A 150 -12.47 -33.75 14.71
CA VAL A 150 -11.22 -34.48 14.50
C VAL A 150 -11.15 -35.57 15.56
N ASN A 151 -11.17 -36.81 15.09
CA ASN A 151 -11.07 -37.98 15.95
C ASN A 151 -9.62 -38.19 16.39
N HIS A 152 -9.42 -38.58 17.64
CA HIS A 152 -8.13 -38.98 18.19
C HIS A 152 -8.30 -40.24 19.03
N ALA A 153 -7.21 -40.94 19.29
CA ALA A 153 -7.22 -42.12 20.14
C ALA A 153 -7.74 -41.78 21.56
N GLY A 154 -8.90 -42.34 21.92
CA GLY A 154 -9.60 -42.16 23.18
C GLY A 154 -10.54 -40.97 23.26
N GLY A 155 -10.80 -40.29 22.15
CA GLY A 155 -11.82 -39.26 22.04
C GLY A 155 -11.54 -38.22 20.96
N PHE A 156 -12.46 -37.27 20.80
CA PHE A 156 -12.42 -36.30 19.71
C PHE A 156 -12.25 -34.86 20.21
N ASN A 157 -11.91 -33.96 19.30
CA ASN A 157 -12.06 -32.52 19.53
C ASN A 157 -12.76 -31.81 18.36
N CYS A 158 -13.38 -30.69 18.67
CA CYS A 158 -13.98 -29.82 17.68
C CYS A 158 -12.98 -28.76 17.23
N SER A 159 -12.97 -28.48 15.94
CA SER A 159 -12.22 -27.38 15.33
C SER A 159 -13.11 -26.58 14.40
N CYS A 160 -12.66 -25.37 14.09
CA CYS A 160 -13.39 -24.43 13.25
C CYS A 160 -12.67 -24.25 11.90
N ARG A 161 -13.45 -23.95 10.86
CA ARG A 161 -12.92 -23.65 9.53
C ARG A 161 -12.17 -22.32 9.55
N SER A 162 -11.36 -22.08 8.53
CA SER A 162 -10.61 -20.84 8.38
C SER A 162 -11.52 -19.61 8.51
N GLY A 163 -11.11 -18.65 9.35
CA GLY A 163 -11.89 -17.45 9.64
C GLY A 163 -12.87 -17.60 10.82
N PHE A 164 -12.89 -18.74 11.50
CA PHE A 164 -13.66 -18.99 12.71
C PHE A 164 -12.76 -19.48 13.85
N GLU A 165 -13.20 -19.25 15.08
CA GLU A 165 -12.56 -19.75 16.31
C GLU A 165 -13.60 -20.42 17.22
N SER A 166 -13.14 -21.33 18.09
CA SER A 166 -14.01 -21.99 19.07
C SER A 166 -14.51 -20.99 20.12
N ARG A 167 -15.79 -21.06 20.49
CA ARG A 167 -16.33 -20.23 21.56
C ARG A 167 -15.78 -20.67 22.93
N LYS A 168 -15.60 -19.72 23.84
CA LYS A 168 -15.04 -19.99 25.19
C LYS A 168 -16.04 -20.65 26.13
N ASP A 169 -17.33 -20.38 25.93
CA ASP A 169 -18.45 -20.96 26.68
C ASP A 169 -18.77 -22.39 26.22
N ASP A 170 -18.66 -22.65 24.92
CA ASP A 170 -18.95 -23.95 24.32
C ASP A 170 -17.95 -24.24 23.17
N PRO A 171 -16.91 -25.06 23.43
CA PRO A 171 -15.90 -25.40 22.43
C PRO A 171 -16.44 -26.17 21.22
N THR A 172 -17.68 -26.68 21.27
CA THR A 172 -18.33 -27.34 20.12
C THR A 172 -18.87 -26.34 19.11
N LYS A 173 -19.00 -25.06 19.51
CA LYS A 173 -19.51 -23.96 18.68
C LYS A 173 -18.39 -23.08 18.17
N CYS A 174 -18.59 -22.56 16.97
CA CYS A 174 -17.65 -21.68 16.30
C CYS A 174 -18.22 -20.27 16.20
N GLN A 175 -17.36 -19.27 16.36
CA GLN A 175 -17.70 -17.87 16.12
C GLN A 175 -16.77 -17.29 15.04
N PRO A 176 -17.26 -16.39 14.19
CA PRO A 176 -16.44 -15.76 13.17
C PRO A 176 -15.38 -14.86 13.79
N VAL A 177 -14.20 -14.85 13.17
CA VAL A 177 -13.09 -13.95 13.52
C VAL A 177 -13.15 -12.76 12.56
N CYS A 178 -13.13 -11.55 13.12
CA CYS A 178 -13.10 -10.32 12.35
C CYS A 178 -11.79 -9.55 12.59
N GLU A 179 -11.03 -9.37 11.51
CA GLU A 179 -9.84 -8.51 11.47
C GLU A 179 -10.03 -7.41 10.41
N PRO A 180 -10.18 -6.12 10.81
CA PRO A 180 -10.15 -5.59 12.16
C PRO A 180 -11.41 -5.95 12.98
N VAL A 181 -11.26 -5.94 14.31
CA VAL A 181 -12.37 -6.14 15.25
C VAL A 181 -13.47 -5.11 14.99
N CYS A 182 -14.73 -5.55 14.99
CA CYS A 182 -15.88 -4.68 14.81
C CYS A 182 -15.98 -3.66 15.96
N GLN A 183 -15.95 -2.37 15.63
CA GLN A 183 -16.04 -1.24 16.55
C GLN A 183 -17.46 -0.64 16.54
N ASN A 184 -17.70 0.39 17.33
CA ASN A 184 -18.96 1.15 17.35
C ASN A 184 -20.22 0.27 17.50
N SER A 185 -20.13 -0.78 18.31
CA SER A 185 -21.21 -1.76 18.53
C SER A 185 -21.60 -2.60 17.29
N GLY A 186 -20.72 -2.72 16.30
CA GLY A 186 -20.87 -3.67 15.21
C GLY A 186 -20.73 -5.12 15.67
N VAL A 187 -21.42 -6.02 14.98
CA VAL A 187 -21.43 -7.47 15.30
C VAL A 187 -20.68 -8.22 14.20
N CYS A 188 -19.75 -9.10 14.57
CA CYS A 188 -19.08 -9.98 13.60
C CYS A 188 -20.05 -11.10 13.19
N VAL A 189 -20.53 -11.06 11.94
CA VAL A 189 -21.56 -11.99 11.45
C VAL A 189 -21.00 -13.07 10.53
N ALA A 190 -19.81 -12.83 9.96
CA ALA A 190 -19.06 -13.79 9.16
C ALA A 190 -17.56 -13.43 9.22
N PRO A 191 -16.65 -14.32 8.78
CA PRO A 191 -15.22 -14.03 8.78
C PRO A 191 -14.92 -12.68 8.12
N ASN A 192 -14.19 -11.82 8.82
CA ASN A 192 -13.84 -10.46 8.40
C ASN A 192 -15.03 -9.58 7.95
N THR A 193 -16.25 -9.92 8.38
CA THR A 193 -17.48 -9.23 7.98
C THR A 193 -18.25 -8.78 9.21
N CYS A 194 -18.30 -7.46 9.39
CA CYS A 194 -19.07 -6.83 10.47
C CYS A 194 -20.41 -6.32 9.94
N ASP A 195 -21.49 -6.59 10.67
CA ASP A 195 -22.74 -5.87 10.55
C ASP A 195 -22.61 -4.57 11.35
N CYS A 196 -22.67 -3.44 10.65
CA CYS A 196 -22.31 -2.13 11.18
C CYS A 196 -23.53 -1.22 11.37
N PRO A 197 -23.61 -0.48 12.49
CA PRO A 197 -24.63 0.54 12.66
C PRO A 197 -24.56 1.64 11.60
N ALA A 198 -25.71 2.29 11.35
CA ALA A 198 -25.80 3.38 10.39
C ALA A 198 -24.81 4.51 10.73
N GLY A 199 -24.04 4.94 9.73
CA GLY A 199 -23.02 6.00 9.88
C GLY A 199 -21.58 5.50 10.03
N TYR A 200 -21.35 4.19 10.10
CA TYR A 200 -20.01 3.58 10.21
C TYR A 200 -19.70 2.61 9.06
N PRO A 201 -19.61 3.09 7.80
CA PRO A 201 -19.41 2.22 6.64
C PRO A 201 -17.96 1.78 6.42
N GLY A 202 -17.02 2.16 7.30
CA GLY A 202 -15.62 1.77 7.18
C GLY A 202 -15.37 0.31 7.59
N PRO A 203 -14.21 -0.27 7.22
CA PRO A 203 -13.79 -1.60 7.68
C PRO A 203 -13.81 -1.69 9.21
N GLY A 204 -14.32 -2.80 9.75
CA GLY A 204 -14.49 -2.96 11.21
C GLY A 204 -15.46 -1.96 11.83
N CYS A 205 -16.42 -1.42 11.06
CA CYS A 205 -17.33 -0.36 11.48
C CYS A 205 -16.61 0.90 11.95
N SER A 206 -15.52 1.25 11.28
CA SER A 206 -14.81 2.51 11.50
C SER A 206 -15.54 3.70 10.86
N ALA A 207 -15.31 4.88 11.41
CA ALA A 207 -15.76 6.12 10.80
C ALA A 207 -14.96 6.39 9.51
N MET A 208 -15.65 6.74 8.43
CA MET A 208 -15.04 6.99 7.13
C MET A 208 -15.49 8.33 6.56
N CYS A 209 -14.55 9.15 6.11
CA CYS A 209 -14.81 10.48 5.54
C CYS A 209 -14.11 10.57 4.18
N SER A 210 -14.87 10.91 3.14
CA SER A 210 -14.35 11.13 1.78
C SER A 210 -15.02 12.37 1.19
N PRO A 211 -14.32 13.51 1.06
CA PRO A 211 -12.88 13.72 1.29
C PRO A 211 -12.46 13.65 2.77
N PRO A 212 -11.15 13.46 3.06
CA PRO A 212 -10.64 13.47 4.43
C PRO A 212 -10.82 14.85 5.07
N CYS A 213 -11.02 14.85 6.40
CA CYS A 213 -11.15 16.06 7.19
C CYS A 213 -9.90 16.96 7.05
N ALA A 214 -10.09 18.22 6.71
CA ALA A 214 -8.98 19.16 6.56
C ALA A 214 -8.43 19.65 7.91
N HIS A 215 -7.24 20.26 7.85
CA HIS A 215 -6.58 20.96 8.96
C HIS A 215 -6.41 20.13 10.25
N GLY A 216 -6.35 18.80 10.12
CA GLY A 216 -6.19 17.88 11.26
C GLY A 216 -7.50 17.51 11.97
N GLY A 217 -8.65 17.69 11.34
CA GLY A 217 -9.93 17.22 11.88
C GLY A 217 -10.03 15.69 11.98
N SER A 218 -10.81 15.21 12.93
CA SER A 218 -11.02 13.76 13.16
C SER A 218 -12.36 13.31 12.60
N CYS A 219 -12.38 12.21 11.84
CA CYS A 219 -13.63 11.65 11.30
C CYS A 219 -14.42 10.94 12.41
N MET A 220 -15.66 11.38 12.65
CA MET A 220 -16.50 10.85 13.74
C MET A 220 -17.52 9.82 13.26
N ARG A 221 -18.02 9.98 12.02
CA ARG A 221 -18.93 9.08 11.31
C ARG A 221 -18.87 9.40 9.81
N TRP A 222 -19.71 8.76 8.99
CA TRP A 222 -19.79 8.99 7.55
C TRP A 222 -19.85 10.48 7.18
N ASN A 223 -18.77 11.00 6.59
CA ASN A 223 -18.61 12.38 6.11
C ASN A 223 -18.90 13.48 7.16
N VAL A 224 -18.69 13.19 8.45
CA VAL A 224 -18.82 14.19 9.51
C VAL A 224 -17.52 14.26 10.31
N CYS A 225 -16.88 15.41 10.24
CA CYS A 225 -15.62 15.70 10.92
C CYS A 225 -15.83 16.46 12.22
N LEU A 226 -15.08 16.10 13.27
CA LEU A 226 -14.84 16.95 14.42
C LEU A 226 -13.72 17.93 14.07
N CYS A 227 -14.06 19.21 13.99
CA CYS A 227 -13.12 20.24 13.59
C CYS A 227 -12.27 20.76 14.75
N PRO A 228 -10.99 21.07 14.50
CA PRO A 228 -10.16 21.77 15.46
C PRO A 228 -10.67 23.21 15.67
N PRO A 229 -10.28 23.87 16.78
CA PRO A 229 -10.71 25.24 17.07
C PRO A 229 -10.44 26.19 15.90
N GLY A 230 -11.42 27.05 15.59
CA GLY A 230 -11.33 28.01 14.49
C GLY A 230 -11.67 27.46 13.10
N TRP A 231 -12.10 26.20 13.00
CA TRP A 231 -12.57 25.59 11.75
C TRP A 231 -14.00 25.05 11.92
N THR A 232 -14.77 25.03 10.82
CA THR A 232 -16.16 24.57 10.80
C THR A 232 -16.55 23.94 9.46
N GLY A 233 -17.79 23.44 9.38
CA GLY A 233 -18.34 22.69 8.26
C GLY A 233 -18.01 21.19 8.30
N ASP A 234 -18.72 20.40 7.50
CA ASP A 234 -18.68 18.92 7.55
C ASP A 234 -17.28 18.33 7.30
N GLY A 235 -16.42 19.04 6.57
CA GLY A 235 -15.03 18.66 6.27
C GLY A 235 -13.94 19.56 6.87
N CYS A 236 -14.29 20.51 7.76
CA CYS A 236 -13.33 21.44 8.39
C CYS A 236 -12.53 22.32 7.42
N HIS A 237 -13.13 22.65 6.27
CA HIS A 237 -12.53 23.53 5.26
C HIS A 237 -12.83 25.02 5.50
N THR A 238 -13.84 25.34 6.30
CA THR A 238 -14.29 26.72 6.51
C THR A 238 -13.62 27.29 7.74
N ALA A 239 -12.81 28.34 7.56
CA ALA A 239 -12.23 29.07 8.68
C ALA A 239 -13.29 29.91 9.41
N VAL A 240 -13.20 29.95 10.74
CA VAL A 240 -14.05 30.77 11.61
C VAL A 240 -13.27 32.02 11.99
N CYS A 241 -13.83 33.18 11.66
CA CYS A 241 -13.38 34.48 12.15
C CYS A 241 -14.44 34.97 13.13
N GLU A 242 -14.09 35.07 14.43
CA GLU A 242 -15.04 35.51 15.47
C GLU A 242 -15.58 36.92 15.20
N LEU A 243 -14.71 37.76 14.64
CA LEU A 243 -15.07 39.07 14.10
C LEU A 243 -15.01 39.00 12.56
N PRO A 244 -16.07 39.39 11.85
CA PRO A 244 -16.13 39.27 10.41
C PRO A 244 -15.10 40.18 9.73
N CYS A 245 -14.51 39.70 8.63
CA CYS A 245 -13.64 40.51 7.79
C CYS A 245 -14.46 41.64 7.13
N GLY A 246 -14.09 42.89 7.39
CA GLY A 246 -14.76 44.06 6.83
C GLY A 246 -14.35 44.33 5.38
N ASN A 247 -15.05 45.28 4.75
CA ASN A 247 -14.74 45.83 3.42
C ASN A 247 -14.49 44.77 2.32
N GLY A 248 -15.22 43.65 2.34
CA GLY A 248 -15.08 42.60 1.33
C GLY A 248 -13.88 41.66 1.54
N GLY A 249 -13.24 41.68 2.71
CA GLY A 249 -12.20 40.70 3.07
C GLY A 249 -12.76 39.28 3.22
N ARG A 250 -11.92 38.28 2.91
CA ARG A 250 -12.26 36.85 3.03
C ARG A 250 -11.57 36.22 4.24
N CYS A 251 -12.29 35.48 5.07
CA CYS A 251 -11.69 34.67 6.13
C CYS A 251 -10.99 33.46 5.50
N VAL A 252 -9.66 33.36 5.68
CA VAL A 252 -8.83 32.31 5.05
C VAL A 252 -8.19 31.37 6.05
N ALA A 253 -8.09 31.78 7.31
CA ALA A 253 -7.63 30.98 8.44
C ALA A 253 -8.27 31.51 9.73
N PRO A 254 -8.21 30.79 10.87
CA PRO A 254 -8.78 31.22 12.13
C PRO A 254 -8.38 32.66 12.47
N ASN A 255 -9.38 33.54 12.64
CA ASN A 255 -9.19 34.98 12.89
C ASN A 255 -8.21 35.69 11.93
N THR A 256 -8.08 35.21 10.70
CA THR A 256 -7.16 35.74 9.68
C THR A 256 -7.91 36.11 8.41
N CYS A 257 -7.93 37.40 8.11
CA CYS A 257 -8.59 37.96 6.93
C CYS A 257 -7.60 38.22 5.80
N GLN A 258 -7.95 37.77 4.59
CA GLN A 258 -7.34 38.22 3.36
C GLN A 258 -8.06 39.48 2.88
N CYS A 259 -7.34 40.59 2.87
CA CYS A 259 -7.90 41.90 2.50
C CYS A 259 -7.80 42.19 1.00
N PRO A 260 -8.75 42.93 0.44
CA PRO A 260 -8.60 43.55 -0.88
C PRO A 260 -7.42 44.54 -0.92
N SER A 261 -6.92 44.88 -2.10
CA SER A 261 -5.76 45.78 -2.27
C SER A 261 -5.87 47.12 -1.56
N ASP A 262 -7.10 47.60 -1.37
CA ASP A 262 -7.41 48.94 -0.88
C ASP A 262 -7.56 48.96 0.64
N TYR A 263 -7.47 47.81 1.31
CA TYR A 263 -7.63 47.66 2.76
C TYR A 263 -6.55 46.76 3.37
N SER A 264 -6.23 47.01 4.63
CA SER A 264 -5.20 46.33 5.41
C SER A 264 -5.66 46.14 6.85
N GLY A 265 -4.79 45.59 7.69
CA GLY A 265 -5.09 45.26 9.09
C GLY A 265 -5.78 43.91 9.25
N LEU A 266 -5.89 43.43 10.50
CA LEU A 266 -6.35 42.07 10.81
C LEU A 266 -7.80 41.77 10.38
N GLN A 267 -8.63 42.82 10.24
CA GLN A 267 -10.04 42.72 9.83
C GLN A 267 -10.34 43.50 8.55
N CYS A 268 -9.33 43.95 7.82
CA CYS A 268 -9.50 44.73 6.59
C CYS A 268 -10.27 46.05 6.81
N LEU A 269 -10.12 46.64 8.00
CA LEU A 269 -10.79 47.88 8.36
C LEU A 269 -9.93 49.13 8.08
N THR A 270 -8.62 48.98 7.89
CA THR A 270 -7.73 50.13 7.66
C THR A 270 -7.50 50.34 6.16
N PRO A 271 -7.89 51.47 5.56
CA PRO A 271 -7.65 51.70 4.14
C PRO A 271 -6.14 51.77 3.85
N VAL A 272 -5.71 51.13 2.76
CA VAL A 272 -4.35 51.24 2.23
C VAL A 272 -4.21 52.62 1.60
N THR A 273 -3.34 53.42 2.19
CA THR A 273 -3.13 54.82 1.77
C THR A 273 -1.85 55.00 0.96
N THR A 274 -1.18 53.90 0.58
CA THR A 274 0.05 53.88 -0.23
C THR A 274 -0.08 52.87 -1.38
N PRO A 275 -0.06 53.30 -2.66
CA PRO A 275 0.04 54.68 -3.12
C PRO A 275 -1.17 55.53 -2.67
N CYS A 276 -0.97 56.84 -2.51
CA CYS A 276 -2.01 57.76 -2.05
C CYS A 276 -3.21 57.69 -2.99
N VAL A 277 -4.41 57.73 -2.43
CA VAL A 277 -5.68 57.76 -3.19
C VAL A 277 -6.45 59.00 -2.75
N PRO A 278 -6.69 59.99 -3.64
CA PRO A 278 -6.21 60.12 -5.02
C PRO A 278 -4.67 60.24 -5.13
N PRO A 279 -4.06 59.87 -6.28
CA PRO A 279 -2.61 59.92 -6.46
C PRO A 279 -2.08 61.34 -6.34
N CYS A 280 -0.86 61.46 -5.80
CA CYS A 280 -0.14 62.72 -5.77
C CYS A 280 0.24 63.13 -7.20
N GLN A 281 0.10 64.41 -7.52
CA GLN A 281 0.41 64.94 -8.86
C GLN A 281 1.87 65.42 -8.95
N HIS A 282 2.33 65.67 -10.18
CA HIS A 282 3.64 66.27 -10.47
C HIS A 282 4.85 65.53 -9.85
N GLY A 283 4.80 64.19 -9.81
CA GLY A 283 5.92 63.35 -9.35
C GLY A 283 6.11 63.32 -7.83
N ALA A 284 5.12 63.74 -7.05
CA ALA A 284 5.17 63.71 -5.59
C ALA A 284 5.10 62.30 -5.01
N ALA A 285 5.85 62.08 -3.92
CA ALA A 285 5.88 60.81 -3.21
C ALA A 285 4.75 60.74 -2.17
N CYS A 286 4.09 59.59 -2.06
CA CYS A 286 3.09 59.38 -1.03
C CYS A 286 3.75 59.05 0.32
N GLY A 287 3.44 59.84 1.34
CA GLY A 287 3.82 59.62 2.74
C GLY A 287 2.73 58.91 3.54
N PRO A 288 3.00 58.60 4.82
CA PRO A 288 2.03 57.94 5.70
C PRO A 288 0.74 58.75 5.86
N LEU A 289 -0.38 58.06 6.10
CA LEU A 289 -1.73 58.64 6.28
C LEU A 289 -2.29 59.40 5.05
N ASN A 290 -2.02 58.94 3.83
CA ASN A 290 -2.55 59.54 2.59
C ASN A 290 -2.12 61.00 2.37
N THR A 291 -0.88 61.33 2.75
CA THR A 291 -0.28 62.65 2.62
C THR A 291 0.71 62.68 1.46
N CYS A 292 0.75 63.75 0.68
CA CYS A 292 1.68 63.88 -0.44
C CYS A 292 2.87 64.75 -0.03
N VAL A 293 4.08 64.24 -0.23
CA VAL A 293 5.32 65.01 -0.06
C VAL A 293 5.62 65.70 -1.39
N CYS A 294 5.36 67.00 -1.43
CA CYS A 294 5.48 67.79 -2.66
C CYS A 294 6.94 68.11 -3.00
N PRO A 295 7.40 67.79 -4.23
CA PRO A 295 8.70 68.22 -4.71
C PRO A 295 8.73 69.75 -4.85
N THR A 296 9.95 70.30 -4.78
CA THR A 296 10.18 71.76 -4.83
C THR A 296 9.51 72.41 -6.04
N GLY A 297 8.75 73.48 -5.81
CA GLY A 297 8.00 74.18 -6.86
C GLY A 297 6.55 73.72 -7.03
N THR A 298 6.08 72.78 -6.21
CA THR A 298 4.66 72.37 -6.15
C THR A 298 4.10 72.57 -4.74
N SER A 299 2.79 72.80 -4.66
CA SER A 299 2.04 73.00 -3.41
C SER A 299 0.61 72.49 -3.55
N GLY A 300 -0.11 72.37 -2.44
CA GLY A 300 -1.44 71.76 -2.40
C GLY A 300 -1.44 70.41 -1.70
N ILE A 301 -2.62 69.87 -1.41
CA ILE A 301 -2.81 68.65 -0.60
C ILE A 301 -2.37 67.40 -1.39
N ARG A 302 -2.39 67.50 -2.72
CA ARG A 302 -1.93 66.49 -3.69
C ARG A 302 -0.86 67.05 -4.62
N CYS A 303 -0.20 68.14 -4.23
CA CYS A 303 0.83 68.82 -5.02
C CYS A 303 0.34 69.30 -6.39
N GLU A 304 -0.95 69.65 -6.47
CA GLU A 304 -1.66 70.02 -7.69
C GLU A 304 -1.37 71.45 -8.19
N LYS A 305 -0.83 72.33 -7.33
CA LYS A 305 -0.51 73.73 -7.68
C LYS A 305 0.97 73.91 -7.97
N LEU A 306 1.33 74.43 -9.15
CA LEU A 306 2.70 74.87 -9.44
C LEU A 306 2.96 76.27 -8.84
N THR A 307 4.07 76.44 -8.13
CA THR A 307 4.45 77.70 -7.46
C THR A 307 5.61 78.42 -8.13
N CYS A 308 6.24 77.84 -9.17
CA CYS A 308 7.30 78.50 -9.93
C CYS A 308 6.72 79.27 -11.14
N PRO A 309 7.25 80.47 -11.44
CA PRO A 309 6.83 81.24 -12.61
C PRO A 309 7.27 80.56 -13.91
N VAL A 310 6.36 80.51 -14.88
CA VAL A 310 6.68 80.09 -16.26
C VAL A 310 7.37 81.25 -16.94
N VAL A 311 8.65 81.11 -17.27
CA VAL A 311 9.42 82.17 -17.93
C VAL A 311 9.34 81.98 -19.45
N THR A 312 8.91 83.02 -20.15
CA THR A 312 8.92 83.08 -21.61
C THR A 312 10.29 83.54 -22.10
N THR A 313 10.92 82.76 -22.95
CA THR A 313 12.16 83.15 -23.62
C THR A 313 11.85 83.50 -25.07
N VAL A 314 12.22 84.71 -25.48
CA VAL A 314 12.00 85.22 -26.83
C VAL A 314 13.33 85.19 -27.58
N VAL A 315 13.38 84.42 -28.66
CA VAL A 315 14.58 84.29 -29.49
C VAL A 315 14.31 84.94 -30.85
N SER A 316 15.17 85.88 -31.25
CA SER A 316 15.06 86.57 -32.54
C SER A 316 15.44 85.66 -33.70
N MET A 317 14.68 85.69 -34.79
CA MET A 317 14.91 84.91 -36.00
C MET A 317 14.55 85.73 -37.26
N ALA A 318 15.11 85.40 -38.42
CA ALA A 318 14.74 86.05 -39.69
C ALA A 318 13.69 85.20 -40.44
N ARG A 319 12.54 85.79 -40.77
CA ARG A 319 11.47 85.16 -41.56
C ARG A 319 11.52 85.62 -43.01
N ALA A 320 11.74 84.69 -43.95
CA ALA A 320 11.71 84.98 -45.37
C ALA A 320 10.27 85.13 -45.90
N VAL A 321 9.97 86.22 -46.61
CA VAL A 321 8.68 86.50 -47.24
C VAL A 321 8.90 86.84 -48.72
N ARG A 322 7.97 86.48 -49.61
CA ARG A 322 8.04 86.84 -51.04
C ARG A 322 7.28 88.14 -51.29
N LYS A 323 7.93 89.15 -51.88
CA LYS A 323 7.33 90.44 -52.23
C LYS A 323 7.28 90.59 -53.75
N GLY A 324 6.09 90.87 -54.28
CA GLY A 324 5.88 91.07 -55.72
C GLY A 324 6.34 92.44 -56.20
N PHE A 325 6.92 92.51 -57.39
CA PHE A 325 7.20 93.76 -58.10
C PHE A 325 6.81 93.62 -59.58
N ARG A 326 6.44 94.74 -60.20
CA ARG A 326 5.96 94.79 -61.59
C ARG A 326 7.13 95.09 -62.52
N GLU A 327 7.35 94.22 -63.49
CA GLU A 327 8.37 94.36 -64.53
C GLU A 327 7.69 94.55 -65.89
N SER A 328 8.10 95.57 -66.65
CA SER A 328 7.64 95.81 -68.03
C SER A 328 8.52 95.08 -69.04
N TYR A 329 7.92 94.46 -70.05
CA TYR A 329 8.61 93.90 -71.21
C TYR A 329 7.86 94.24 -72.50
N VAL A 330 8.58 94.30 -73.62
CA VAL A 330 7.99 94.62 -74.93
C VAL A 330 7.72 93.32 -75.69
N ASP A 331 6.53 93.20 -76.28
CA ASP A 331 6.08 92.01 -76.99
C ASP A 331 5.19 92.36 -78.19
N ARG A 332 5.06 91.48 -79.17
CA ARG A 332 4.25 91.74 -80.38
C ARG A 332 2.74 91.60 -80.08
N CYS A 333 1.92 92.44 -80.71
CA CYS A 333 0.48 92.56 -80.44
C CYS A 333 -0.32 92.93 -81.72
N GLY A 334 -1.64 92.67 -81.71
CA GLY A 334 -2.57 92.93 -82.80
C GLY A 334 -2.89 91.70 -83.66
N PRO A 335 -3.96 91.74 -84.51
CA PRO A 335 -4.48 90.58 -85.24
C PRO A 335 -3.51 89.99 -86.28
N LEU A 336 -2.46 90.73 -86.66
CA LEU A 336 -1.38 90.29 -87.56
C LEU A 336 0.02 90.33 -86.90
N GLY A 337 0.12 90.67 -85.60
CA GLY A 337 1.37 90.59 -84.84
C GLY A 337 2.51 91.54 -85.24
N VAL A 338 2.21 92.64 -85.95
CA VAL A 338 3.22 93.57 -86.49
C VAL A 338 3.50 94.78 -85.59
N GLN A 339 2.67 95.04 -84.57
CA GLN A 339 2.90 96.10 -83.58
C GLN A 339 3.66 95.56 -82.36
N LEU A 340 4.53 96.37 -81.77
CA LEU A 340 5.17 96.09 -80.49
C LEU A 340 4.44 96.87 -79.38
N CYS A 341 3.97 96.16 -78.35
CA CYS A 341 3.30 96.72 -77.18
C CYS A 341 4.10 96.43 -75.91
N THR A 342 4.09 97.36 -74.96
CA THR A 342 4.63 97.13 -73.62
C THR A 342 3.61 96.37 -72.77
N LYS A 343 3.96 95.14 -72.37
CA LYS A 343 3.21 94.33 -71.41
C LYS A 343 3.91 94.40 -70.04
N TYR A 344 3.18 94.04 -69.00
CA TYR A 344 3.71 93.98 -67.65
C TYR A 344 3.48 92.59 -67.07
N ARG A 345 4.47 92.05 -66.36
CA ARG A 345 4.34 90.84 -65.54
C ARG A 345 4.71 91.16 -64.09
N ILE A 346 4.11 90.44 -63.15
CA ILE A 346 4.47 90.54 -61.74
C ILE A 346 5.46 89.41 -61.43
N ASN A 347 6.68 89.78 -61.08
CA ASN A 347 7.68 88.86 -60.54
C ASN A 347 7.70 88.96 -59.01
N GLN A 348 8.30 87.98 -58.33
CA GLN A 348 8.44 88.00 -56.87
C GLN A 348 9.91 87.88 -56.48
N ALA A 349 10.36 88.73 -55.55
CA ALA A 349 11.67 88.62 -54.91
C ALA A 349 11.51 88.18 -53.45
N ARG A 350 12.47 87.39 -52.93
CA ARG A 350 12.47 86.96 -51.53
C ARG A 350 13.15 88.02 -50.67
N VAL A 351 12.47 88.47 -49.62
CA VAL A 351 12.95 89.48 -48.66
C VAL A 351 12.86 88.89 -47.26
N TYR A 352 13.87 89.12 -46.42
CA TYR A 352 13.90 88.62 -45.04
C TYR A 352 13.44 89.73 -44.08
N LEU A 353 12.46 89.43 -43.24
CA LEU A 353 11.95 90.31 -42.18
C LEU A 353 12.38 89.77 -40.82
N GLN A 354 12.60 90.63 -39.83
CA GLN A 354 12.79 90.19 -38.46
C GLN A 354 11.50 89.59 -37.89
N ALA A 355 11.64 88.46 -37.18
CA ALA A 355 10.57 87.77 -36.46
C ALA A 355 11.12 87.21 -35.14
N TYR A 356 10.24 86.72 -34.26
CA TYR A 356 10.63 86.16 -32.96
C TYR A 356 9.85 84.87 -32.69
N ARG A 357 10.48 83.89 -32.03
CA ARG A 357 9.82 82.67 -31.52
C ARG A 357 9.79 82.71 -29.99
N VAL A 358 8.64 82.38 -29.39
CA VAL A 358 8.46 82.32 -27.93
C VAL A 358 8.45 80.86 -27.49
N GLY A 359 9.27 80.53 -26.49
CA GLY A 359 9.26 79.23 -25.79
C GLY A 359 9.03 79.38 -24.29
N TYR A 360 8.55 78.33 -23.62
CA TYR A 360 8.25 78.32 -22.18
C TYR A 360 9.17 77.34 -21.44
N LYS A 361 9.77 77.77 -20.33
CA LYS A 361 10.54 76.89 -19.43
C LYS A 361 10.18 77.22 -17.98
N ILE A 362 10.02 76.19 -17.14
CA ILE A 362 9.82 76.37 -15.70
C ILE A 362 11.19 76.64 -15.07
N GLN A 363 11.32 77.78 -14.39
CA GLN A 363 12.57 78.18 -13.75
C GLN A 363 12.29 78.42 -12.26
N CYS A 364 12.62 77.43 -11.44
CA CYS A 364 12.56 77.57 -9.99
C CYS A 364 13.90 78.14 -9.49
N PRO A 365 13.92 79.04 -8.49
CA PRO A 365 15.17 79.47 -7.87
C PRO A 365 15.84 78.26 -7.21
N ASP A 366 17.13 78.03 -7.54
CA ASP A 366 17.92 77.02 -6.83
C ASP A 366 17.94 77.37 -5.34
N LYS A 367 17.61 76.39 -4.49
CA LYS A 367 17.71 76.55 -3.03
C LYS A 367 19.16 76.88 -2.70
N THR A 368 19.42 78.14 -2.36
CA THR A 368 20.60 78.49 -1.57
C THR A 368 20.51 77.72 -0.25
N ARG A 369 21.57 76.96 -0.03
CA ARG A 369 21.88 76.04 1.06
C ARG A 369 21.47 76.50 2.46
#